data_AF-A0ABD5EVW7-F1
#
_entry.id   AF-A0ABD5EVW7-F1
#
_cell.length_a   1.000
_cell.length_b   1.000
_cell.length_c   1.000
_cell.angle_alpha   90.00
_cell.angle_beta   90.00
_cell.angle_gamma   90.00
#
_symmetry.space_group_name_H-M   'P 1'
#
loop_
_entity.id
_entity.type
_entity.pdbx_description
1 polymer ?
#
loop_
_entity_poly.entity_id
_entity_poly.type
_entity_poly.pdbx_seq_one_letter_code
_entity_poly.pdbx_strand_id
1 'polypeptide(L)'
;MKKRQLAACAGAVALLGVTAVAGATAVSARPEAQVRPQARTQAQTQARAGYAKVQIVVGPTSDSGKDSAAVCPDGMGVLNGGFQSRSYSKSGGGEPYDAIIVDAPTKDGKGWWAQELHGQVQARAVCVPQGEAPQVVVGPVSGENSDSDAYCPSGTAPVGGGFVARSWYKNGWGESQDDTLANAPTASGSGWFARLFAGKVEARALCA
;
A
#
# COMPACT_ATOMS: atom_id res chain seq x y z
N MET A 1 38.17 -12.86 -10.90
CA MET A 1 37.22 -13.99 -11.07
C MET A 1 37.48 -15.02 -9.98
N LYS A 2 36.72 -14.98 -8.87
CA LYS A 2 36.87 -15.91 -7.74
C LYS A 2 35.81 -17.01 -7.86
N LYS A 3 36.24 -18.24 -8.15
CA LYS A 3 35.39 -19.44 -8.17
C LYS A 3 34.98 -19.78 -6.73
N ARG A 4 33.68 -19.77 -6.43
CA ARG A 4 33.12 -20.33 -5.19
C ARG A 4 32.55 -21.71 -5.51
N GLN A 5 33.06 -22.72 -4.81
CA GLN A 5 32.59 -24.10 -4.89
C GLN A 5 31.28 -24.24 -4.11
N LEU A 6 30.28 -24.85 -4.75
CA LEU A 6 29.03 -25.32 -4.15
C LEU A 6 29.26 -26.76 -3.70
N ALA A 7 29.12 -27.03 -2.40
CA ALA A 7 29.04 -28.38 -1.86
C ALA A 7 27.57 -28.73 -1.62
N ALA A 8 27.12 -29.81 -2.27
CA ALA A 8 25.79 -30.37 -2.15
C ALA A 8 25.70 -31.24 -0.88
N CYS A 9 24.65 -31.03 -0.08
CA CYS A 9 24.23 -32.00 0.94
C CYS A 9 23.14 -32.89 0.34
N ALA A 10 23.50 -34.14 0.05
CA ALA A 10 22.58 -35.21 -0.26
C ALA A 10 21.96 -35.73 1.05
N GLY A 11 20.63 -35.60 1.18
CA GLY A 11 19.85 -36.22 2.25
C GLY A 11 19.13 -37.46 1.71
N ALA A 12 19.40 -38.60 2.34
CA ALA A 12 18.97 -39.93 1.94
C ALA A 12 17.45 -40.13 1.98
N VAL A 13 16.91 -40.78 0.93
CA VAL A 13 15.54 -41.31 0.87
C VAL A 13 15.58 -42.75 1.36
N ALA A 14 14.95 -43.04 2.50
CA ALA A 14 14.73 -44.39 2.98
C ALA A 14 13.41 -44.94 2.41
N LEU A 15 13.52 -45.97 1.57
CA LEU A 15 12.42 -46.83 1.12
C LEU A 15 12.12 -47.91 2.17
N LEU A 16 10.91 -47.89 2.70
CA LEU A 16 10.23 -49.01 3.38
C LEU A 16 8.76 -48.85 2.93
N GLY A 17 8.09 -49.77 2.27
CA GLY A 17 7.97 -51.20 2.52
C GLY A 17 6.47 -51.47 2.40
N VAL A 18 6.03 -52.09 1.30
CA VAL A 18 4.62 -52.34 0.99
C VAL A 18 4.16 -53.58 1.74
N THR A 19 3.14 -53.44 2.59
CA THR A 19 2.31 -54.56 3.06
C THR A 19 0.85 -54.20 2.87
N ALA A 20 0.18 -54.96 2.00
CA ALA A 20 -1.26 -54.94 1.82
C ALA A 20 -1.92 -55.76 2.92
N VAL A 21 -2.96 -55.21 3.55
CA VAL A 21 -3.93 -55.96 4.35
C VAL A 21 -5.33 -55.54 3.90
N ALA A 22 -6.07 -56.53 3.39
CA ALA A 22 -7.50 -56.43 3.12
C ALA A 22 -8.29 -56.51 4.44
N GLY A 23 -9.35 -55.72 4.59
CA GLY A 23 -10.28 -55.91 5.70
C GLY A 23 -11.30 -54.81 5.92
N ALA A 24 -12.57 -55.17 5.71
CA ALA A 24 -13.78 -54.68 6.37
C ALA A 24 -14.24 -53.22 6.12
N THR A 25 -15.37 -53.16 5.44
CA THR A 25 -16.35 -52.08 5.39
C THR A 25 -16.78 -51.60 6.77
N ALA A 26 -16.64 -50.30 7.03
CA ALA A 26 -17.47 -49.57 7.97
C ALA A 26 -17.77 -48.18 7.37
N VAL A 27 -18.94 -48.05 6.75
CA VAL A 27 -19.49 -46.75 6.34
C VAL A 27 -19.89 -46.03 7.64
N SER A 28 -18.98 -45.18 8.15
CA SER A 28 -19.31 -44.26 9.23
C SER A 28 -20.11 -43.11 8.63
N ALA A 29 -21.42 -43.10 8.91
CA ALA A 29 -22.28 -41.97 8.61
C ALA A 29 -21.75 -40.74 9.35
N ARG A 30 -21.27 -39.74 8.60
CA ARG A 30 -20.94 -38.42 9.15
C ARG A 30 -22.24 -37.82 9.69
N PRO A 31 -22.29 -37.34 10.94
CA PRO A 31 -23.40 -36.49 11.37
C PRO A 31 -23.36 -35.21 10.53
N GLU A 32 -24.46 -34.90 9.87
CA GLU A 32 -24.69 -33.61 9.24
C GLU A 32 -24.50 -32.52 10.30
N ALA A 33 -23.41 -31.77 10.19
CA ALA A 33 -23.21 -30.57 10.97
C ALA A 33 -24.30 -29.58 10.55
N GLN A 34 -25.38 -29.52 11.33
CA GLN A 34 -26.39 -28.47 11.22
C GLN A 34 -25.69 -27.12 11.34
N VAL A 35 -25.58 -26.42 10.21
CA VAL A 35 -25.16 -25.02 10.17
C VAL A 35 -26.23 -24.22 10.89
N ARG A 36 -26.03 -23.98 12.19
CA ARG A 36 -26.80 -22.97 12.92
C ARG A 36 -26.60 -21.64 12.18
N PRO A 37 -27.67 -20.93 11.78
CA PRO A 37 -27.51 -19.57 11.29
C PRO A 37 -26.86 -18.76 12.41
N GLN A 38 -25.61 -18.35 12.21
CA GLN A 38 -24.91 -17.50 13.16
C GLN A 38 -25.69 -16.20 13.27
N ALA A 39 -26.28 -15.98 14.44
CA ALA A 39 -26.87 -14.70 14.81
C ALA A 39 -25.78 -13.64 14.61
N ARG A 40 -25.99 -12.76 13.62
CA ARG A 40 -25.19 -11.56 13.40
C ARG A 40 -25.11 -10.82 14.72
N THR A 41 -23.96 -10.86 15.37
CA THR A 41 -23.76 -10.15 16.63
C THR A 41 -23.87 -8.65 16.38
N GLN A 42 -24.37 -7.90 17.36
CA GLN A 42 -24.55 -6.45 17.27
C GLN A 42 -23.25 -5.71 16.88
N ALA A 43 -22.08 -6.29 17.17
CA ALA A 43 -20.77 -5.83 16.70
C ALA A 43 -20.64 -5.76 15.17
N GLN A 44 -21.19 -6.72 14.42
CA GLN A 44 -21.20 -6.69 12.95
C GLN A 44 -22.21 -5.66 12.39
N THR A 45 -23.22 -5.29 13.19
CA THR A 45 -24.20 -4.29 12.80
C THR A 45 -23.68 -2.87 13.08
N GLN A 46 -22.98 -2.66 14.19
CA GLN A 46 -22.29 -1.40 14.50
C GLN A 46 -21.14 -1.11 13.53
N ALA A 47 -20.37 -2.13 13.12
CA ALA A 47 -19.34 -1.98 12.10
C ALA A 47 -19.90 -1.54 10.73
N ARG A 48 -21.18 -1.79 10.43
CA ARG A 48 -21.83 -1.31 9.18
C ARG A 48 -22.39 0.11 9.27
N ALA A 49 -22.65 0.63 10.47
CA ALA A 49 -23.29 1.92 10.65
C ALA A 49 -22.35 3.11 10.35
N GLY A 50 -21.04 2.96 10.54
CA GLY A 50 -20.06 4.02 10.26
C GLY A 50 -19.83 4.29 8.77
N TYR A 51 -19.97 3.29 7.90
CA TYR A 51 -19.60 3.44 6.47
C TYR A 51 -20.74 3.94 5.56
N ALA A 52 -21.92 4.24 6.11
CA ALA A 52 -23.08 4.69 5.31
C ALA A 52 -22.86 6.06 4.62
N LYS A 53 -21.76 6.76 4.94
CA LYS A 53 -21.39 8.06 4.36
C LYS A 53 -20.04 8.05 3.63
N VAL A 54 -19.48 6.89 3.29
CA VAL A 54 -18.25 6.82 2.49
C VAL A 54 -18.52 7.36 1.08
N GLN A 55 -17.64 8.23 0.57
CA GLN A 55 -17.67 8.71 -0.81
C GLN A 55 -16.34 8.41 -1.51
N ILE A 56 -16.40 7.97 -2.76
CA ILE A 56 -15.21 7.83 -3.61
C ILE A 56 -15.11 9.05 -4.51
N VAL A 57 -14.04 9.80 -4.40
CA VAL A 57 -13.75 10.94 -5.26
C VAL A 57 -12.66 10.58 -6.24
N VAL A 58 -12.82 11.00 -7.49
CA VAL A 58 -11.82 10.87 -8.54
C VAL A 58 -11.38 12.27 -8.94
N GLY A 59 -10.08 12.54 -8.87
CA GLY A 59 -9.50 13.80 -9.32
C GLY A 59 -9.50 13.92 -10.85
N PRO A 60 -9.21 15.11 -11.39
CA PRO A 60 -8.97 15.27 -12.82
C PRO A 60 -7.73 14.46 -13.23
N THR A 61 -7.68 13.98 -14.47
CA THR A 61 -6.42 13.50 -15.05
C THR A 61 -5.47 14.68 -15.16
N SER A 62 -4.22 14.51 -14.70
CA SER A 62 -3.21 15.56 -14.79
C SER A 62 -2.68 15.75 -16.20
N ASP A 63 -2.07 16.91 -16.44
CA ASP A 63 -1.14 17.08 -17.54
C ASP A 63 0.15 16.26 -17.28
N SER A 64 0.93 16.01 -18.33
CA SER A 64 2.19 15.26 -18.25
C SER A 64 3.15 15.85 -17.21
N GLY A 65 3.59 15.02 -16.27
CA GLY A 65 4.50 15.37 -15.18
C GLY A 65 3.86 16.30 -14.13
N LYS A 66 2.55 16.53 -14.20
CA LYS A 66 1.80 17.37 -13.25
C LYS A 66 1.01 16.53 -12.26
N ASP A 67 0.63 17.19 -11.19
CA ASP A 67 -0.15 16.64 -10.11
C ASP A 67 -1.62 16.43 -10.47
N SER A 68 -2.20 15.41 -9.86
CA SER A 68 -3.64 15.20 -9.76
C SER A 68 -4.03 15.18 -8.28
N ALA A 69 -5.14 15.83 -7.94
CA ALA A 69 -5.69 15.82 -6.59
C ALA A 69 -7.16 15.40 -6.61
N ALA A 70 -7.50 14.40 -5.78
CA ALA A 70 -8.88 14.01 -5.49
C ALA A 70 -9.30 14.64 -4.17
N VAL A 71 -10.08 15.72 -4.24
CA VAL A 71 -10.47 16.54 -3.09
C VAL A 71 -11.80 16.06 -2.52
N CYS A 72 -11.81 15.72 -1.23
CA CYS A 72 -13.01 15.34 -0.53
C CYS A 72 -14.01 16.51 -0.45
N PRO A 73 -15.33 16.25 -0.53
CA PRO A 73 -16.35 17.29 -0.41
C PRO A 73 -16.32 18.00 0.95
N ASP A 74 -16.99 19.14 1.03
CA ASP A 74 -17.15 19.88 2.28
C ASP A 74 -17.72 19.00 3.40
N GLY A 75 -17.17 19.17 4.61
CA GLY A 75 -17.53 18.37 5.78
C GLY A 75 -16.93 16.95 5.80
N MET A 76 -16.09 16.59 4.82
CA MET A 76 -15.39 15.31 4.75
C MET A 76 -13.87 15.47 4.87
N GLY A 77 -13.21 14.35 5.19
CA GLY A 77 -11.77 14.18 5.17
C GLY A 77 -11.39 12.84 4.51
N VAL A 78 -10.12 12.69 4.15
CA VAL A 78 -9.61 11.49 3.48
C VAL A 78 -9.36 10.36 4.48
N LEU A 79 -9.93 9.18 4.22
CA LEU A 79 -9.64 7.95 4.94
C LEU A 79 -8.49 7.17 4.30
N ASN A 80 -8.43 7.17 2.96
CA ASN A 80 -7.40 6.53 2.17
C ASN A 80 -7.46 7.05 0.73
N GLY A 81 -6.56 6.62 -0.13
CA GLY A 81 -6.62 6.93 -1.54
C GLY A 81 -5.63 6.11 -2.36
N GLY A 82 -5.33 6.62 -3.54
CA GLY A 82 -4.37 6.04 -4.46
C GLY A 82 -4.43 6.77 -5.79
N PHE A 83 -3.97 6.11 -6.83
CA PHE A 83 -3.90 6.71 -8.16
C PHE A 83 -4.19 5.69 -9.26
N GLN A 84 -4.36 6.22 -10.46
CA GLN A 84 -4.34 5.49 -11.71
C GLN A 84 -3.40 6.21 -12.67
N SER A 85 -2.32 5.56 -13.10
CA SER A 85 -1.53 6.07 -14.22
C SER A 85 -2.37 6.02 -15.50
N ARG A 86 -2.34 7.12 -16.26
CA ARG A 86 -3.12 7.33 -17.49
C ARG A 86 -2.21 7.31 -18.71
N SER A 87 -0.97 7.74 -18.55
CA SER A 87 0.11 7.60 -19.52
C SER A 87 1.43 7.62 -18.76
N TYR A 88 2.48 7.06 -19.35
CA TYR A 88 3.81 7.00 -18.75
C TYR A 88 4.85 7.05 -19.86
N SER A 89 6.02 7.60 -19.55
CA SER A 89 7.19 7.50 -20.42
C SER A 89 7.56 6.04 -20.68
N LYS A 90 8.02 5.74 -21.88
CA LYS A 90 8.42 4.40 -22.31
C LYS A 90 9.73 4.45 -23.05
N SER A 91 10.52 3.39 -22.92
CA SER A 91 11.69 3.15 -23.78
C SER A 91 11.25 3.01 -25.25
N GLY A 92 12.22 3.03 -26.18
CA GLY A 92 11.97 2.68 -27.58
C GLY A 92 11.48 1.23 -27.80
N GLY A 93 11.70 0.33 -26.83
CA GLY A 93 11.19 -1.04 -26.81
C GLY A 93 9.78 -1.18 -26.21
N GLY A 94 9.25 -0.11 -25.62
CA GLY A 94 7.91 -0.05 -25.04
C GLY A 94 7.83 -0.35 -23.54
N GLU A 95 8.96 -0.66 -22.88
CA GLU A 95 9.00 -0.83 -21.43
C GLU A 95 8.70 0.49 -20.71
N PRO A 96 7.91 0.47 -19.61
CA PRO A 96 7.68 1.66 -18.79
C PRO A 96 9.00 2.20 -18.26
N TYR A 97 9.19 3.51 -18.41
CA TYR A 97 10.37 4.23 -17.93
C TYR A 97 9.95 5.55 -17.27
N ASP A 98 9.04 5.38 -16.31
CA ASP A 98 8.40 6.44 -15.54
C ASP A 98 8.21 5.96 -14.10
N ALA A 99 7.93 6.88 -13.20
CA ALA A 99 7.74 6.56 -11.79
C ALA A 99 6.66 7.43 -11.17
N ILE A 100 5.92 6.84 -10.24
CA ILE A 100 5.06 7.58 -9.34
C ILE A 100 5.95 8.22 -8.29
N ILE A 101 6.00 9.54 -8.32
CA ILE A 101 6.83 10.34 -7.41
C ILE A 101 6.01 10.90 -6.25
N VAL A 102 4.68 10.82 -6.34
CA VAL A 102 3.78 11.16 -5.25
C VAL A 102 2.60 10.20 -5.24
N ASP A 103 2.31 9.65 -4.06
CA ASP A 103 1.09 8.92 -3.74
C ASP A 103 0.83 9.08 -2.25
N ALA A 104 0.04 10.09 -1.85
CA ALA A 104 -0.09 10.45 -0.44
C ALA A 104 -1.38 11.22 -0.12
N PRO A 105 -1.84 11.19 1.14
CA PRO A 105 -2.84 12.14 1.59
C PRO A 105 -2.30 13.58 1.48
N THR A 106 -3.18 14.52 1.16
CA THR A 106 -2.92 15.96 1.25
C THR A 106 -2.60 16.35 2.70
N LYS A 107 -1.77 17.39 2.90
CA LYS A 107 -1.28 17.77 4.24
C LYS A 107 -2.40 18.19 5.20
N ASP A 108 -3.48 18.73 4.66
CA ASP A 108 -4.67 19.16 5.40
C ASP A 108 -5.70 18.03 5.59
N GLY A 109 -5.43 16.82 5.08
CA GLY A 109 -6.34 15.67 5.16
C GLY A 109 -7.60 15.83 4.32
N LYS A 110 -7.62 16.76 3.36
CA LYS A 110 -8.81 17.05 2.53
C LYS A 110 -8.88 16.28 1.23
N GLY A 111 -7.99 15.32 1.02
CA GLY A 111 -7.98 14.55 -0.21
C GLY A 111 -6.70 13.76 -0.41
N TRP A 112 -6.57 13.19 -1.59
CA TRP A 112 -5.43 12.41 -2.01
C TRP A 112 -4.69 13.08 -3.16
N TRP A 113 -3.36 13.04 -3.13
CA TRP A 113 -2.47 13.68 -4.09
C TRP A 113 -1.63 12.60 -4.78
N ALA A 114 -1.54 12.67 -6.10
CA ALA A 114 -0.71 11.80 -6.91
C ALA A 114 0.04 12.56 -7.99
N GLN A 115 1.24 12.10 -8.35
CA GLN A 115 2.04 12.65 -9.43
C GLN A 115 2.92 11.56 -10.04
N GLU A 116 2.94 11.51 -11.36
CA GLU A 116 3.86 10.72 -12.16
C GLU A 116 4.98 11.63 -12.68
N LEU A 117 6.20 11.11 -12.86
CA LEU A 117 7.35 11.94 -13.18
C LEU A 117 7.22 12.61 -14.55
N HIS A 118 6.82 11.87 -15.57
CA HIS A 118 6.63 12.38 -16.93
C HIS A 118 5.20 12.18 -17.45
N GLY A 119 4.58 11.09 -17.04
CA GLY A 119 3.25 10.66 -17.42
C GLY A 119 2.11 11.50 -16.86
N GLN A 120 0.89 11.08 -17.19
CA GLN A 120 -0.34 11.63 -16.64
C GLN A 120 -0.89 10.68 -15.60
N VAL A 121 -1.41 11.22 -14.49
CA VAL A 121 -1.96 10.44 -13.40
C VAL A 121 -3.35 10.95 -13.02
N GLN A 122 -4.14 10.10 -12.39
CA GLN A 122 -5.43 10.46 -11.82
C GLN A 122 -5.51 9.98 -10.37
N ALA A 123 -5.55 10.92 -9.43
CA ALA A 123 -5.72 10.64 -8.02
C ALA A 123 -7.14 10.15 -7.70
N ARG A 124 -7.25 9.34 -6.65
CA ARG A 124 -8.51 8.82 -6.12
C ARG A 124 -8.48 8.92 -4.60
N ALA A 125 -9.60 9.30 -3.99
CA ALA A 125 -9.73 9.41 -2.55
C ALA A 125 -10.96 8.65 -2.07
N VAL A 126 -10.83 7.99 -0.92
CA VAL A 126 -11.93 7.48 -0.10
C VAL A 126 -12.17 8.53 0.98
N CYS A 127 -13.33 9.15 0.95
CA CYS A 127 -13.71 10.25 1.84
C CYS A 127 -14.75 9.78 2.85
N VAL A 128 -14.60 10.23 4.08
CA VAL A 128 -15.50 9.95 5.21
C VAL A 128 -15.87 11.25 5.90
N PRO A 129 -16.96 11.30 6.70
CA PRO A 129 -17.28 12.48 7.50
C PRO A 129 -16.05 12.95 8.31
N GLN A 130 -15.86 14.26 8.43
CA GLN A 130 -14.64 14.83 9.06
C GLN A 130 -14.37 14.32 10.47
N GLY A 131 -15.42 14.03 11.25
CA GLY A 131 -15.28 13.48 12.61
C GLY A 131 -14.81 12.01 12.67
N GLU A 132 -14.79 11.33 11.53
CA GLU A 132 -14.35 9.94 11.36
C GLU A 132 -13.03 9.86 10.56
N ALA A 133 -12.57 10.97 9.99
CA ALA A 133 -11.36 11.01 9.17
C ALA A 133 -10.11 10.93 10.05
N PRO A 134 -9.12 10.09 9.69
CA PRO A 134 -7.84 10.05 10.38
C PRO A 134 -7.11 11.40 10.29
N GLN A 135 -6.30 11.69 11.29
CA GLN A 135 -5.38 12.84 11.25
C GLN A 135 -4.21 12.54 10.30
N VAL A 136 -3.87 13.49 9.45
CA VAL A 136 -2.63 13.42 8.67
C VAL A 136 -1.45 13.85 9.52
N VAL A 137 -0.41 13.02 9.57
CA VAL A 137 0.91 13.38 10.09
C VAL A 137 1.92 13.38 8.94
N VAL A 138 2.79 14.37 8.93
CA VAL A 138 3.85 14.52 7.93
C VAL A 138 5.19 14.28 8.61
N GLY A 139 5.96 13.33 8.10
CA GLY A 139 7.33 13.06 8.55
C GLY A 139 8.33 14.12 8.06
N PRO A 140 9.55 14.15 8.61
CA PRO A 140 10.62 14.99 8.07
C PRO A 140 11.04 14.48 6.69
N VAL A 141 11.55 15.37 5.83
CA VAL A 141 12.21 14.96 4.59
C VAL A 141 13.48 14.18 4.93
N SER A 142 13.65 13.01 4.32
CA SER A 142 14.83 12.16 4.55
C SER A 142 16.11 12.72 3.93
N GLY A 143 17.24 12.16 4.37
CA GLY A 143 18.48 12.20 3.58
C GLY A 143 18.38 11.31 2.33
N GLU A 144 19.39 11.38 1.47
CA GLU A 144 19.50 10.46 0.32
C GLU A 144 19.58 9.00 0.80
N ASN A 145 18.88 8.09 0.10
CA ASN A 145 18.84 6.66 0.43
C ASN A 145 18.54 6.38 1.92
N SER A 146 17.68 7.20 2.53
CA SER A 146 17.33 7.14 3.95
C SER A 146 15.82 7.14 4.13
N ASP A 147 15.37 6.62 5.27
CA ASP A 147 13.95 6.61 5.65
C ASP A 147 13.45 8.01 5.99
N SER A 148 12.18 8.24 5.65
CA SER A 148 11.35 9.26 6.28
C SER A 148 10.28 8.55 7.10
N ASP A 149 10.12 8.94 8.36
CA ASP A 149 9.14 8.37 9.27
C ASP A 149 8.12 9.44 9.72
N ALA A 150 6.84 9.14 9.52
CA ALA A 150 5.70 9.91 10.02
C ALA A 150 5.07 9.17 11.21
N TYR A 151 5.36 9.60 12.44
CA TYR A 151 4.87 8.94 13.65
C TYR A 151 3.51 9.45 14.10
N CYS A 152 2.59 8.52 14.36
CA CYS A 152 1.28 8.85 14.87
C CYS A 152 1.34 9.36 16.33
N PRO A 153 0.44 10.30 16.72
CA PRO A 153 0.33 10.74 18.10
C PRO A 153 0.08 9.58 19.06
N SER A 154 0.47 9.75 20.33
CA SER A 154 0.23 8.74 21.36
C SER A 154 -1.25 8.36 21.44
N GLY A 155 -1.53 7.06 21.51
CA GLY A 155 -2.89 6.52 21.54
C GLY A 155 -3.55 6.33 20.18
N THR A 156 -2.85 6.62 19.08
CA THR A 156 -3.33 6.40 17.70
C THR A 156 -2.38 5.46 16.94
N ALA A 157 -2.86 4.87 15.86
CA ALA A 157 -2.10 3.98 14.99
C ALA A 157 -2.28 4.36 13.51
N PRO A 158 -1.30 4.04 12.64
CA PRO A 158 -1.43 4.27 11.21
C PRO A 158 -2.50 3.33 10.64
N VAL A 159 -3.53 3.91 10.03
CA VAL A 159 -4.54 3.18 9.22
C VAL A 159 -4.24 3.21 7.73
N GLY A 160 -3.27 4.04 7.34
CA GLY A 160 -2.76 4.19 5.99
C GLY A 160 -1.66 5.24 5.94
N GLY A 161 -1.18 5.52 4.74
CA GLY A 161 -0.16 6.52 4.52
C GLY A 161 0.30 6.55 3.08
N GLY A 162 1.34 7.32 2.84
CA GLY A 162 1.90 7.50 1.51
C GLY A 162 3.24 8.22 1.54
N PHE A 163 3.70 8.59 0.36
CA PHE A 163 5.01 9.20 0.17
C PHE A 163 4.99 10.35 -0.83
N VAL A 164 5.95 11.25 -0.67
CA VAL A 164 6.24 12.35 -1.57
C VAL A 164 7.73 12.37 -1.84
N ALA A 165 8.15 12.03 -3.06
CA ALA A 165 9.52 12.21 -3.48
C ALA A 165 9.87 13.71 -3.46
N ARG A 166 10.94 14.05 -2.76
CA ARG A 166 11.48 15.42 -2.67
C ARG A 166 12.69 15.63 -3.58
N SER A 167 13.39 14.55 -3.88
CA SER A 167 14.36 14.45 -4.96
C SER A 167 14.39 13.03 -5.48
N TRP A 168 14.93 12.83 -6.68
CA TRP A 168 15.10 11.50 -7.26
C TRP A 168 16.32 11.48 -8.17
N TYR A 169 16.93 10.30 -8.26
CA TYR A 169 18.05 10.07 -9.17
C TYR A 169 17.54 9.93 -10.61
N LYS A 170 18.18 10.63 -11.55
CA LYS A 170 17.87 10.56 -12.98
C LYS A 170 19.09 10.17 -13.79
N ASN A 171 18.89 9.47 -14.90
CA ASN A 171 19.95 9.29 -15.89
C ASN A 171 20.18 10.57 -16.72
N GLY A 172 21.15 10.54 -17.65
CA GLY A 172 21.47 11.67 -18.53
C GLY A 172 20.36 12.09 -19.50
N TRP A 173 19.27 11.31 -19.61
CA TRP A 173 18.09 11.59 -20.44
C TRP A 173 16.92 12.15 -19.62
N GLY A 174 17.11 12.37 -18.31
CA GLY A 174 16.08 12.93 -17.42
C GLY A 174 15.07 11.91 -16.93
N GLU A 175 15.30 10.63 -17.18
CA GLU A 175 14.43 9.52 -16.81
C GLU A 175 14.73 9.05 -15.38
N SER A 176 13.72 8.57 -14.65
CA SER A 176 13.93 8.08 -13.27
C SER A 176 14.81 6.84 -13.27
N GLN A 177 15.86 6.87 -12.46
CA GLN A 177 16.64 5.69 -12.04
C GLN A 177 16.45 5.45 -10.54
N ASP A 178 15.39 6.03 -10.00
CA ASP A 178 14.99 5.94 -8.62
C ASP A 178 13.64 5.26 -8.54
N ASP A 179 13.41 4.58 -7.43
CA ASP A 179 12.18 3.85 -7.18
C ASP A 179 11.83 3.89 -5.70
N THR A 180 10.54 3.70 -5.41
CA THR A 180 10.03 3.59 -4.05
C THR A 180 10.34 2.19 -3.52
N LEU A 181 11.37 2.09 -2.68
CA LEU A 181 11.75 0.85 -2.03
C LEU A 181 10.81 0.48 -0.87
N ALA A 182 10.24 1.50 -0.22
CA ALA A 182 9.31 1.29 0.88
C ALA A 182 8.25 2.39 0.91
N ASN A 183 7.03 1.97 1.23
CA ASN A 183 5.87 2.79 1.53
C ASN A 183 4.93 1.94 2.40
N ALA A 184 5.15 1.95 3.72
CA ALA A 184 4.54 0.96 4.62
C ALA A 184 4.44 1.48 6.06
N PRO A 185 3.64 0.82 6.93
CA PRO A 185 3.73 1.05 8.37
C PRO A 185 5.14 0.79 8.90
N THR A 186 5.55 1.53 9.93
CA THR A 186 6.80 1.25 10.64
C THR A 186 6.75 -0.13 11.29
N ALA A 187 7.91 -0.76 11.54
CA ALA A 187 7.97 -2.08 12.17
C ALA A 187 7.34 -2.11 13.58
N SER A 188 7.34 -0.97 14.28
CA SER A 188 6.66 -0.78 15.58
C SER A 188 5.14 -0.65 15.46
N GLY A 189 4.61 -0.44 14.26
CA GLY A 189 3.21 -0.10 14.03
C GLY A 189 2.82 1.28 14.55
N SER A 190 3.78 2.15 14.88
CA SER A 190 3.52 3.48 15.47
C SER A 190 3.51 4.61 14.46
N GLY A 191 3.67 4.32 13.17
CA GLY A 191 3.71 5.33 12.12
C GLY A 191 3.80 4.74 10.73
N TRP A 192 4.07 5.59 9.77
CA TRP A 192 4.27 5.23 8.38
C TRP A 192 5.66 5.65 7.93
N PHE A 193 6.38 4.82 7.19
CA PHE A 193 7.67 5.17 6.64
C PHE A 193 7.73 4.99 5.13
N ALA A 194 8.59 5.77 4.50
CA ALA A 194 8.87 5.69 3.08
C ALA A 194 10.38 5.79 2.83
N ARG A 195 10.83 5.14 1.75
CA ARG A 195 12.23 5.16 1.29
C ARG A 195 12.27 5.15 -0.24
N LEU A 196 13.09 6.02 -0.81
CA LEU A 196 13.53 5.92 -2.21
C LEU A 196 14.90 5.24 -2.29
N PHE A 197 15.18 4.62 -3.44
CA PHE A 197 16.45 3.93 -3.69
C PHE A 197 17.66 4.87 -3.56
N ALA A 198 17.56 6.09 -4.07
CA ALA A 198 18.64 7.07 -3.99
C ALA A 198 18.18 8.44 -3.48
N GLY A 199 16.96 8.86 -3.83
CA GLY A 199 16.44 10.19 -3.57
C GLY A 199 16.07 10.46 -2.11
N LYS A 200 15.47 11.63 -1.90
CA LYS A 200 14.91 12.07 -0.63
C LYS A 200 13.39 11.94 -0.68
N VAL A 201 12.78 11.56 0.44
CA VAL A 201 11.34 11.31 0.52
C VAL A 201 10.74 11.93 1.77
N GLU A 202 9.46 12.26 1.72
CA GLU A 202 8.63 12.64 2.86
C GLU A 202 7.51 11.60 2.99
N ALA A 203 7.49 10.87 4.11
CA ALA A 203 6.38 10.00 4.47
C ALA A 203 5.20 10.81 5.02
N ARG A 204 3.99 10.31 4.79
CA ARG A 204 2.78 10.79 5.44
C ARG A 204 2.00 9.63 6.01
N ALA A 205 1.49 9.79 7.23
CA ALA A 205 0.64 8.81 7.89
C ALA A 205 -0.78 9.34 8.02
N LEU A 206 -1.75 8.44 7.96
CA LEU A 206 -3.14 8.66 8.37
C LEU A 206 -3.32 7.94 9.70
N CYS A 207 -3.51 8.70 10.78
CA CYS A 207 -3.54 8.20 12.16
C CYS A 207 -4.96 8.26 12.74
N ALA A 208 -5.43 7.15 13.31
CA ALA A 208 -6.74 7.04 13.96
C ALA A 208 -6.64 6.28 15.28
#